data_AF-A0A917PMM5-F1
#
_entry.id   AF-A0A917PMM5-F1
#
_cell.length_a   1.000
_cell.length_b   1.000
_cell.length_c   1.000
_cell.angle_alpha   90.00
_cell.angle_beta   90.00
_cell.angle_gamma   90.00
#
_symmetry.space_group_name_H-M   'P 1'
#
loop_
_entity.id
_entity.type
_entity.pdbx_description
1 polymer ?
#
loop_
_entity_poly.entity_id
_entity_poly.type
_entity_poly.pdbx_seq_one_letter_code
_entity_poly.pdbx_strand_id
1 'polypeptide(L)'
;MSRALLRRFPFGLHLEIDALREQVVSGLAPPAPDHPPEAVRQFRLAHHAAVQQARLYAREGFEVVIDDVLWPRGVQHLVDGLHSLTVRRVFLAPGLDVALHRNATRTNKTYDTATLDPLIRSLHPSMPVDEYRAEGWTVLDTARLTAEQTVDALLATLPG
;
A
#
# COMPACT_ATOMS: atom_id res chain seq x y z
N MET A 1 -6.78 4.43 4.95
CA MET A 1 -5.94 4.86 6.09
C MET A 1 -4.99 5.97 5.64
N SER A 2 -4.22 5.77 4.58
CA SER A 2 -3.22 6.69 4.00
C SER A 2 -3.67 8.16 3.91
N ARG A 3 -4.83 8.44 3.30
CA ARG A 3 -5.38 9.82 3.23
C ARG A 3 -5.70 10.42 4.61
N ALA A 4 -6.17 9.62 5.56
CA ALA A 4 -6.46 10.09 6.91
C ALA A 4 -5.17 10.40 7.67
N LEU A 5 -4.14 9.57 7.51
CA LEU A 5 -2.80 9.82 8.05
C LEU A 5 -2.22 11.13 7.52
N LEU A 6 -2.22 11.30 6.20
CA LEU A 6 -1.62 12.47 5.54
C LEU A 6 -2.31 13.80 5.90
N ARG A 7 -3.58 13.77 6.30
CA ARG A 7 -4.30 14.95 6.83
C ARG A 7 -3.80 15.40 8.21
N ARG A 8 -2.98 14.60 8.90
CA ARG A 8 -2.37 14.95 10.20
C ARG A 8 -1.09 15.78 10.03
N PHE A 9 -0.64 15.99 8.80
CA PHE A 9 0.56 16.76 8.48
C PHE A 9 0.20 18.02 7.67
N PRO A 10 1.02 19.08 7.71
CA PRO A 10 0.78 20.30 6.93
C PRO A 10 0.72 20.04 5.43
N PHE A 11 1.59 19.15 4.93
CA PHE A 11 1.69 18.80 3.51
C PHE A 11 1.77 17.28 3.38
N GLY A 12 0.81 16.69 2.65
CA GLY A 12 0.70 15.25 2.50
C GLY A 12 0.46 14.83 1.05
N LEU A 13 1.24 13.86 0.57
CA LEU A 13 1.10 13.26 -0.76
C LEU A 13 0.74 11.78 -0.64
N HIS A 14 -0.37 11.39 -1.27
CA HIS A 14 -0.83 10.01 -1.35
C HIS A 14 -0.52 9.43 -2.73
N LEU A 15 0.28 8.36 -2.75
CA LEU A 15 0.67 7.64 -3.97
C LEU A 15 0.09 6.22 -3.91
N GLU A 16 -1.13 6.05 -4.43
CA GLU A 16 -1.76 4.74 -4.60
C GLU A 16 -1.21 4.09 -5.87
N ILE A 17 -0.54 2.94 -5.74
CA ILE A 17 0.14 2.29 -6.86
C ILE A 17 -0.86 1.85 -7.95
N ASP A 18 -2.04 1.34 -7.55
CA ASP A 18 -3.10 1.03 -8.50
C ASP A 18 -3.55 2.25 -9.28
N ALA A 19 -3.72 3.41 -8.63
CA ALA A 19 -4.14 4.63 -9.31
C ALA A 19 -3.07 5.13 -10.30
N LEU A 20 -1.78 4.99 -9.98
CA LEU A 20 -0.69 5.30 -10.90
C LEU A 20 -0.67 4.32 -12.09
N ARG A 21 -0.88 3.03 -11.83
CA ARG A 21 -0.95 1.99 -12.87
C ARG A 21 -2.14 2.21 -13.81
N GLU A 22 -3.29 2.59 -13.28
CA GLU A 22 -4.53 2.88 -14.04
C GLU A 22 -4.42 4.13 -14.93
N GLN A 23 -3.33 4.91 -14.86
CA GLN A 23 -3.03 5.96 -15.83
C GLN A 23 -2.63 5.42 -17.21
N VAL A 24 -2.35 4.12 -17.34
CA VAL A 24 -2.12 3.47 -18.63
C VAL A 24 -3.41 3.49 -19.45
N VAL A 25 -3.48 4.36 -20.46
CA VAL A 25 -4.68 4.53 -21.30
C VAL A 25 -4.87 3.38 -22.29
N SER A 26 -3.78 2.89 -22.89
CA SER A 26 -3.79 1.80 -23.86
C SER A 26 -2.88 0.68 -23.41
N GLY A 27 -3.40 -0.55 -23.41
CA GLY A 27 -2.67 -1.73 -22.96
C GLY A 27 -2.72 -2.01 -21.46
N LEU A 28 -3.61 -1.37 -20.69
CA LEU A 28 -3.79 -1.65 -19.26
C LEU A 28 -4.08 -3.14 -19.04
N ALA A 29 -3.22 -3.80 -18.26
CA ALA A 29 -3.38 -5.21 -17.92
C ALA A 29 -3.95 -5.34 -16.49
N PRO A 30 -5.06 -6.07 -16.29
CA PRO A 30 -5.62 -6.27 -14.95
C PRO A 30 -4.72 -7.19 -14.11
N PRO A 31 -4.63 -6.99 -12.79
CA PRO A 31 -4.05 -7.98 -11.89
C PRO A 31 -4.91 -9.25 -11.88
N ALA A 32 -4.25 -10.40 -11.76
CA ALA A 32 -4.90 -11.69 -11.62
C ALA A 32 -4.02 -12.65 -10.79
N PRO A 33 -4.57 -13.74 -10.22
CA PRO A 33 -3.82 -14.67 -9.36
C PRO A 33 -2.61 -15.33 -10.02
N ASP A 34 -2.59 -15.44 -11.36
CA ASP A 34 -1.48 -15.98 -12.15
C ASP A 34 -0.39 -14.93 -12.43
N HIS A 35 -0.54 -13.70 -11.93
CA HIS A 35 0.38 -12.58 -12.10
C HIS A 35 0.81 -12.36 -13.56
N PRO A 36 -0.10 -11.92 -14.46
CA PRO A 36 0.19 -11.76 -15.88
C PRO A 36 1.43 -10.89 -16.12
N PRO A 37 2.36 -11.26 -17.02
CA PRO A 37 3.63 -10.56 -17.20
C PRO A 37 3.50 -9.05 -17.45
N GLU A 38 2.48 -8.63 -18.21
CA GLU A 38 2.26 -7.22 -18.47
C GLU A 38 1.71 -6.47 -17.24
N ALA A 39 0.85 -7.10 -16.44
CA ALA A 39 0.41 -6.51 -15.17
C ALA A 39 1.61 -6.31 -14.23
N VAL A 40 2.48 -7.32 -14.10
CA VAL A 40 3.72 -7.24 -13.32
C VAL A 40 4.63 -6.11 -13.82
N ARG A 41 4.80 -5.99 -15.15
CA ARG A 41 5.58 -4.91 -15.76
C ARG A 41 4.99 -3.53 -15.44
N GLN A 42 3.67 -3.38 -15.48
CA GLN A 42 2.99 -2.12 -15.17
C GLN A 42 3.09 -1.74 -13.68
N PHE A 43 2.93 -2.69 -12.75
CA PHE A 43 3.19 -2.44 -11.33
C PHE A 43 4.62 -1.98 -11.07
N ARG A 44 5.62 -2.63 -11.69
CA ARG A 44 7.03 -2.22 -11.57
C ARG A 44 7.25 -0.79 -12.07
N LEU A 45 6.61 -0.38 -13.16
CA LEU A 45 6.68 0.99 -13.68
C LEU A 45 5.99 1.99 -12.73
N ALA A 46 4.82 1.63 -12.19
CA ALA A 46 4.10 2.44 -11.21
C ALA A 46 4.91 2.63 -9.92
N HIS A 47 5.57 1.58 -9.41
CA HIS A 47 6.53 1.66 -8.31
C HIS A 47 7.66 2.64 -8.60
N HIS A 48 8.27 2.54 -9.78
CA HIS A 48 9.36 3.44 -10.16
C HIS A 48 8.88 4.90 -10.21
N ALA A 49 7.72 5.16 -10.81
CA ALA A 49 7.11 6.48 -10.85
C ALA A 49 6.82 7.02 -9.43
N ALA A 50 6.26 6.18 -8.55
CA ALA A 50 5.98 6.53 -7.17
C ALA A 50 7.25 6.92 -6.41
N VAL A 51 8.37 6.19 -6.58
CA VAL A 51 9.66 6.54 -5.98
C VAL A 51 10.14 7.91 -6.46
N GLN A 52 10.07 8.20 -7.75
CA GLN A 52 10.50 9.50 -8.29
C GLN A 52 9.64 10.64 -7.73
N GLN A 53 8.32 10.47 -7.68
CA GLN A 53 7.40 11.45 -7.10
C GLN A 53 7.64 11.63 -5.61
N ALA A 54 7.79 10.53 -4.85
CA ALA A 54 8.07 10.60 -3.42
C ALA A 54 9.34 11.40 -3.13
N ARG A 55 10.41 11.19 -3.90
CA ARG A 55 11.66 11.95 -3.75
C ARG A 55 11.49 13.43 -4.06
N LEU A 56 10.74 13.77 -5.11
CA LEU A 56 10.47 15.16 -5.46
C LEU A 56 9.76 15.87 -4.31
N TYR A 57 8.67 15.30 -3.82
CA TYR A 57 7.84 15.96 -2.81
C TYR A 57 8.46 15.93 -1.40
N ALA A 58 9.12 14.84 -1.02
CA ALA A 58 9.77 14.75 0.30
C ALA A 58 10.90 15.78 0.46
N ARG A 59 11.61 16.14 -0.63
CA ARG A 59 12.62 17.21 -0.62
C ARG A 59 12.03 18.59 -0.38
N GLU A 60 10.76 18.78 -0.74
CA GLU A 60 10.01 20.01 -0.54
C GLU A 60 9.18 19.98 0.76
N GLY A 61 9.47 19.04 1.68
CA GLY A 61 8.87 18.99 3.02
C GLY A 61 7.50 18.32 3.11
N PHE A 62 7.11 17.52 2.11
CA PHE A 62 5.88 16.72 2.18
C PHE A 62 6.11 15.40 2.89
N GLU A 63 5.14 15.00 3.70
CA GLU A 63 4.99 13.60 4.10
C GLU A 63 4.36 12.81 2.95
N VAL A 64 4.93 11.66 2.64
CA VAL A 64 4.51 10.84 1.48
C VAL A 64 4.16 9.44 1.93
N VAL A 65 2.98 8.96 1.53
CA VAL A 65 2.58 7.56 1.69
C VAL A 65 2.49 6.91 0.32
N ILE A 66 3.26 5.84 0.11
CA ILE A 66 3.09 4.90 -0.99
C ILE A 66 2.19 3.76 -0.48
N ASP A 67 1.04 3.57 -1.11
CA ASP A 67 -0.01 2.62 -0.73
C ASP A 67 -0.11 1.49 -1.78
N ASP A 68 0.18 0.26 -1.35
CA ASP A 68 0.19 -0.93 -2.21
C ASP A 68 0.19 -2.25 -1.41
N VAL A 69 -0.01 -3.37 -2.12
CA VAL A 69 0.20 -4.73 -1.62
C VAL A 69 1.65 -5.15 -1.85
N LEU A 70 2.44 -5.15 -0.78
CA LEU A 70 3.88 -5.39 -0.82
C LEU A 70 4.28 -6.60 0.02
N TRP A 71 5.31 -7.32 -0.43
CA TRP A 71 5.98 -8.37 0.32
C TRP A 71 7.35 -7.89 0.80
N PRO A 72 7.88 -8.40 1.93
CA PRO A 72 9.19 -7.99 2.41
C PRO A 72 10.31 -8.20 1.38
N ARG A 73 10.27 -9.32 0.64
CA ARG A 73 11.25 -9.60 -0.43
C ARG A 73 11.05 -8.72 -1.68
N GLY A 74 9.86 -8.18 -1.87
CA GLY A 74 9.49 -7.39 -3.04
C GLY A 74 9.58 -5.88 -2.84
N VAL A 75 9.87 -5.39 -1.63
CA VAL A 75 9.92 -3.95 -1.35
C VAL A 75 11.31 -3.34 -1.53
N GLN A 76 12.35 -4.17 -1.66
CA GLN A 76 13.74 -3.70 -1.60
C GLN A 76 14.05 -2.64 -2.66
N HIS A 77 13.53 -2.79 -3.88
CA HIS A 77 13.73 -1.78 -4.94
C HIS A 77 13.09 -0.43 -4.61
N LEU A 78 11.98 -0.42 -3.89
CA LEU A 78 11.36 0.82 -3.40
C LEU A 78 12.24 1.46 -2.33
N VAL A 79 12.69 0.66 -1.35
CA VAL A 79 13.54 1.14 -0.24
C VAL A 79 14.86 1.68 -0.76
N ASP A 80 15.54 0.97 -1.66
CA ASP A 80 16.79 1.40 -2.29
C ASP A 80 16.60 2.69 -3.08
N GLY A 81 15.48 2.84 -3.79
CA GLY A 81 15.13 4.07 -4.48
C GLY A 81 14.93 5.27 -3.55
N LEU A 82 14.57 5.01 -2.30
CA LEU A 82 14.27 6.01 -1.27
C LEU A 82 15.39 6.16 -0.22
N HIS A 83 16.57 5.57 -0.45
CA HIS A 83 17.69 5.51 0.52
C HIS A 83 18.13 6.87 1.11
N SER A 84 17.86 7.98 0.43
CA SER A 84 18.18 9.33 0.91
C SER A 84 17.11 9.94 1.82
N LEU A 85 16.06 9.18 2.15
CA LEU A 85 14.91 9.61 2.94
C LEU A 85 14.72 8.71 4.16
N THR A 86 14.05 9.22 5.18
CA THR A 86 13.59 8.40 6.31
C THR A 86 12.36 7.61 5.88
N VAL A 87 12.53 6.30 5.65
CA VAL A 87 11.45 5.41 5.22
C VAL A 87 10.95 4.56 6.39
N ARG A 88 9.63 4.49 6.55
CA ARG A 88 8.96 3.58 7.49
C ARG A 88 8.09 2.61 6.72
N ARG A 89 8.17 1.33 7.07
CA ARG A 89 7.39 0.26 6.44
C ARG A 89 6.31 -0.17 7.41
N VAL A 90 5.05 -0.13 6.96
CA VAL A 90 3.88 -0.41 7.79
C VAL A 90 3.06 -1.50 7.13
N PHE A 91 2.77 -2.56 7.86
CA PHE A 91 1.88 -3.64 7.42
C PHE A 91 0.59 -3.59 8.24
N LEU A 92 -0.55 -3.49 7.54
CA LEU A 92 -1.87 -3.54 8.16
C LEU A 92 -2.39 -4.98 8.08
N ALA A 93 -2.60 -5.59 9.23
CA ALA A 93 -3.02 -6.98 9.37
C ALA A 93 -4.47 -7.07 9.88
N PRO A 94 -5.50 -6.81 9.04
CA PRO A 94 -6.89 -6.92 9.46
C PRO A 94 -7.39 -8.37 9.57
N GLY A 95 -6.68 -9.34 9.00
CA GLY A 95 -7.14 -10.71 8.80
C GLY A 95 -8.07 -10.85 7.57
N LEU A 96 -8.18 -12.09 7.06
CA LEU A 96 -8.88 -12.41 5.81
C LEU A 96 -10.36 -11.98 5.82
N ASP A 97 -11.10 -12.38 6.86
CA ASP A 97 -12.55 -12.13 6.91
C ASP A 97 -12.87 -10.63 6.94
N VAL A 98 -12.07 -9.84 7.68
CA VAL A 98 -12.22 -8.39 7.75
C VAL A 98 -11.80 -7.75 6.42
N ALA A 99 -10.75 -8.25 5.76
CA ALA A 99 -10.34 -7.76 4.45
C ALA A 99 -11.42 -7.97 3.39
N LEU A 100 -12.02 -9.17 3.34
CA LEU A 100 -13.13 -9.51 2.45
C LEU A 100 -14.38 -8.68 2.76
N HIS A 101 -14.74 -8.55 4.05
CA HIS A 101 -15.88 -7.72 4.45
C HIS A 101 -15.68 -6.25 4.02
N ARG A 102 -14.50 -5.67 4.28
CA ARG A 102 -14.17 -4.31 3.86
C ARG A 102 -14.15 -4.14 2.34
N ASN A 103 -13.76 -5.18 1.60
CA ASN A 103 -13.81 -5.18 0.14
C ASN A 103 -15.26 -5.13 -0.36
N ALA A 104 -16.14 -5.95 0.22
CA ALA A 104 -17.55 -6.03 -0.14
C ALA A 104 -18.33 -4.72 0.15
N THR A 105 -17.95 -3.98 1.20
CA THR A 105 -18.62 -2.72 1.58
C THR A 105 -17.95 -1.48 0.99
N ARG A 106 -16.98 -1.64 0.08
CA ARG A 106 -16.19 -0.54 -0.46
C ARG A 106 -16.97 0.21 -1.54
N THR A 107 -17.11 1.53 -1.37
CA THR A 107 -17.92 2.38 -2.27
C THR A 107 -17.10 3.33 -3.15
N ASN A 108 -15.77 3.28 -3.06
CA ASN A 108 -14.88 4.23 -3.73
C ASN A 108 -14.21 3.68 -5.01
N LYS A 109 -14.70 2.56 -5.55
CA LYS A 109 -14.19 1.96 -6.79
C LYS A 109 -15.30 1.99 -7.85
N THR A 110 -14.90 2.16 -9.11
CA THR A 110 -15.80 2.27 -10.27
C THR A 110 -16.22 0.92 -10.85
N TYR A 111 -15.72 -0.19 -10.28
CA TYR A 111 -15.98 -1.56 -10.68
C TYR A 111 -16.50 -2.39 -9.50
N ASP A 112 -17.07 -3.56 -9.79
CA ASP A 112 -17.51 -4.51 -8.78
C ASP A 112 -16.30 -5.11 -8.03
N THR A 113 -16.16 -4.74 -6.76
CA THR A 113 -15.04 -5.18 -5.92
C THR A 113 -15.08 -6.66 -5.60
N ALA A 114 -16.22 -7.35 -5.74
CA ALA A 114 -16.32 -8.80 -5.56
C ALA A 114 -15.38 -9.57 -6.52
N THR A 115 -15.04 -8.97 -7.66
CA THR A 115 -14.05 -9.52 -8.61
C THR A 115 -12.65 -9.69 -7.99
N LEU A 116 -12.34 -8.96 -6.91
CA LEU A 116 -11.06 -9.07 -6.19
C LEU A 116 -11.03 -10.18 -5.16
N ASP A 117 -12.17 -10.75 -4.76
CA ASP A 117 -12.22 -11.77 -3.70
C ASP A 117 -11.30 -12.98 -3.96
N PRO A 118 -11.23 -13.56 -5.19
CA PRO A 118 -10.30 -14.64 -5.49
C PRO A 118 -8.84 -14.23 -5.28
N LEU A 119 -8.49 -13.00 -5.68
CA LEU A 119 -7.15 -12.46 -5.51
C LEU A 119 -6.86 -12.21 -4.02
N ILE A 120 -7.77 -11.62 -3.25
CA ILE A 120 -7.60 -11.42 -1.80
C ILE A 120 -7.35 -12.77 -1.09
N ARG A 121 -8.12 -13.80 -1.45
CA ARG A 121 -7.96 -15.15 -0.89
C ARG A 121 -6.63 -15.80 -1.29
N SER A 122 -6.14 -15.56 -2.50
CA SER A 122 -4.85 -16.11 -2.93
C SER A 122 -3.66 -15.39 -2.31
N LEU A 123 -3.76 -14.08 -2.08
CA LEU A 123 -2.67 -13.26 -1.53
C LEU A 123 -2.54 -13.39 0.00
N HIS A 124 -3.65 -13.45 0.74
CA HIS A 124 -3.59 -13.48 2.21
C HIS A 124 -2.64 -14.55 2.80
N PRO A 125 -2.66 -15.83 2.37
CA PRO A 125 -1.75 -16.84 2.92
C PRO A 125 -0.29 -16.62 2.53
N SER A 126 0.02 -15.83 1.49
CA SER A 126 1.40 -15.47 1.11
C SER A 126 1.94 -14.25 1.86
N MET A 127 1.16 -13.69 2.80
CA MET A 127 1.53 -12.52 3.60
C MET A 127 1.55 -12.85 5.11
N PRO A 128 2.37 -13.81 5.56
CA PRO A 128 2.43 -14.17 6.97
C PRO A 128 3.00 -13.01 7.81
N VAL A 129 2.22 -12.57 8.79
CA VAL A 129 2.54 -11.46 9.71
C VAL A 129 3.96 -11.54 10.29
N ASP A 130 4.42 -12.73 10.64
CA ASP A 130 5.72 -12.92 11.28
C ASP A 130 6.91 -12.64 10.35
N GLU A 131 6.76 -12.84 9.03
CA GLU A 131 7.80 -12.45 8.06
C GLU A 131 7.96 -10.93 8.01
N TYR A 132 6.86 -10.18 8.03
CA TYR A 132 6.91 -8.71 8.06
C TYR A 132 7.60 -8.21 9.34
N ARG A 133 7.30 -8.83 10.49
CA ARG A 133 7.96 -8.50 11.75
C ARG A 133 9.45 -8.81 11.71
N ALA A 134 9.84 -9.98 11.20
CA ALA A 134 11.25 -10.38 11.09
C ALA A 134 12.07 -9.41 10.21
N GLU A 135 11.42 -8.84 9.20
CA GLU A 135 12.01 -7.88 8.26
C GLU A 135 11.91 -6.42 8.75
N GLY A 136 11.46 -6.21 9.99
CA GLY A 136 11.45 -4.90 10.66
C GLY A 136 10.35 -3.96 10.17
N TRP A 137 9.19 -4.49 9.74
CA TRP A 137 8.01 -3.68 9.48
C TRP A 137 7.24 -3.39 10.78
N THR A 138 6.67 -2.20 10.89
CA THR A 138 5.66 -1.91 11.90
C THR A 138 4.38 -2.64 11.52
N VAL A 139 4.01 -3.67 12.27
CA VAL A 139 2.77 -4.42 12.01
C VAL A 139 1.66 -3.97 12.94
N LEU A 140 0.54 -3.55 12.37
CA LEU A 140 -0.66 -3.14 13.11
C LEU A 140 -1.79 -4.13 12.87
N ASP A 141 -2.30 -4.74 13.94
CA ASP A 141 -3.61 -5.41 13.88
C ASP A 141 -4.69 -4.34 13.76
N THR A 142 -5.38 -4.35 12.62
CA THR A 142 -6.41 -3.36 12.31
C THR A 142 -7.79 -3.98 12.20
N ALA A 143 -7.97 -5.24 12.65
CA ALA A 143 -9.22 -5.98 12.50
C ALA A 143 -10.42 -5.22 13.10
N ARG A 144 -10.21 -4.57 14.25
CA ARG A 144 -11.24 -3.83 15.00
C ARG A 144 -11.07 -2.31 14.96
N LEU A 145 -10.13 -1.80 14.16
CA LEU A 145 -9.84 -0.37 14.10
C LEU A 145 -10.57 0.29 12.93
N THR A 146 -11.11 1.48 13.17
CA THR A 146 -11.49 2.41 12.09
C THR A 146 -10.25 2.97 11.40
N ALA A 147 -10.44 3.67 10.28
CA ALA A 147 -9.35 4.34 9.60
C ALA A 147 -8.63 5.36 10.51
N GLU A 148 -9.38 6.15 11.29
CA GLU A 148 -8.81 7.13 12.22
C GLU A 148 -8.10 6.46 13.41
N GLN A 149 -8.70 5.43 14.00
CA GLN A 149 -8.03 4.67 15.07
C GLN A 149 -6.74 4.01 14.59
N THR A 150 -6.70 3.56 13.33
CA THR A 150 -5.47 3.02 12.73
C THR A 150 -4.41 4.11 12.57
N VAL A 151 -4.81 5.33 12.18
CA VAL A 151 -3.90 6.48 12.10
C VAL A 151 -3.34 6.82 13.48
N ASP A 152 -4.20 6.93 14.49
CA ASP A 152 -3.77 7.25 15.86
C ASP A 152 -2.83 6.16 16.41
N ALA A 153 -3.13 4.89 16.17
CA ALA A 153 -2.26 3.77 16.55
C ALA A 153 -0.90 3.81 15.84
N LEU A 154 -0.88 4.13 14.54
CA LEU A 154 0.37 4.27 13.78
C LEU A 154 1.20 5.45 14.30
N LEU A 155 0.59 6.61 14.51
CA LEU A 155 1.29 7.81 15.01
C LEU A 155 1.90 7.56 16.40
N ALA A 156 1.24 6.78 17.26
CA ALA A 156 1.78 6.38 18.56
C ALA A 156 3.04 5.49 18.47
N THR A 157 3.32 4.90 17.31
CA THR A 157 4.58 4.16 17.05
C THR A 157 5.70 5.04 16.51
N LEU A 158 5.41 6.29 16.15
CA LEU A 158 6.41 7.24 15.68
C LEU A 158 7.14 7.87 16.88
N PRO A 159 8.47 7.96 16.87
CA PRO A 159 9.20 8.80 17.81
C PRO A 159 8.76 10.26 17.63
N GLY A 160 8.63 10.98 18.74
CA GLY A 160 8.29 12.40 18.77
C GLY A 160 9.39 13.32 18.28
#